data_AF-A0A1N7PZE7-F1
#
_entry.id   AF-A0A1N7PZE7-F1
#
_cell.length_a   1.000
_cell.length_b   1.000
_cell.length_c   1.000
_cell.angle_alpha   90.00
_cell.angle_beta   90.00
_cell.angle_gamma   90.00
#
_symmetry.space_group_name_H-M   'P 1'
#
loop_
_entity.id
_entity.type
_entity.pdbx_description
1 polymer ?
#
loop_
_entity_poly.entity_id
_entity_poly.type
_entity_poly.pdbx_seq_one_letter_code
_entity_poly.pdbx_strand_id
1 'polypeptide(L)'
;MSEFNEFDQQGSVPNKDTGSIISHAFEMYKGVFGYAVVAMIVYLVGGFLIQTITGFNSAAIMEEVQSSGDYANFRYWETPGFSMYMTFSSLFLLLLTPLYVGLIYMVNKYNTKSPIEFSDLFIGYRQNFVNILIYSLIAGIVSSITMTFCLLPFFFVYPFLLIGYPILLFENASAMDALNKSFTIAKENYGVFLLTGFLGMLISAAGVILCFFGIILTAPFIMIVMYSTYCAFVGKPRQIMFTK
;
A
#
# COMPACT_ATOMS: atom_id res chain seq x y z
N MET A 1 -40.38 -2.96 21.83
CA MET A 1 -40.02 -3.52 20.52
C MET A 1 -39.85 -2.36 19.56
N SER A 2 -38.64 -1.84 19.46
CA SER A 2 -38.27 -0.81 18.48
C SER A 2 -37.40 -1.53 17.46
N GLU A 3 -37.84 -1.51 16.21
CA GLU A 3 -37.20 -2.14 15.07
C GLU A 3 -35.69 -1.90 15.10
N PHE A 4 -34.96 -2.98 15.34
CA PHE A 4 -33.54 -3.04 15.07
C PHE A 4 -33.40 -2.86 13.56
N ASN A 5 -32.84 -1.73 13.13
CA ASN A 5 -32.33 -1.57 11.78
C ASN A 5 -31.19 -2.58 11.57
N GLU A 6 -31.55 -3.81 11.19
CA GLU A 6 -30.64 -4.80 10.57
C GLU A 6 -30.10 -4.29 9.21
N PHE A 7 -30.51 -3.09 8.78
CA PHE A 7 -30.02 -2.42 7.57
C PHE A 7 -28.63 -1.77 7.70
N ASP A 8 -28.01 -1.72 8.89
CA ASP A 8 -26.77 -0.93 9.11
C ASP A 8 -25.43 -1.73 9.09
N GLN A 9 -25.38 -2.90 8.42
CA GLN A 9 -24.10 -3.60 8.13
C GLN A 9 -24.01 -4.22 6.71
N GLN A 10 -24.37 -3.46 5.67
CA GLN A 10 -24.41 -3.90 4.25
C GLN A 10 -23.05 -4.21 3.57
N GLY A 11 -21.96 -4.38 4.34
CA GLY A 11 -20.64 -4.77 3.79
C GLY A 11 -20.48 -6.27 3.62
N SER A 12 -19.84 -6.70 2.54
CA SER A 12 -19.46 -8.11 2.31
C SER A 12 -18.16 -8.44 3.04
N VAL A 13 -17.99 -9.72 3.37
CA VAL A 13 -16.76 -10.26 3.99
C VAL A 13 -16.35 -11.47 3.16
N PRO A 14 -15.11 -11.53 2.64
CA PRO A 14 -14.65 -12.70 1.92
C PRO A 14 -14.39 -13.89 2.86
N ASN A 15 -14.51 -15.10 2.33
CA ASN A 15 -14.06 -16.31 3.01
C ASN A 15 -12.53 -16.29 3.18
N LYS A 16 -12.03 -17.11 4.11
CA LYS A 16 -10.60 -17.25 4.45
C LYS A 16 -9.81 -18.07 3.43
N ASP A 17 -10.07 -17.86 2.15
CA ASP A 17 -9.35 -18.48 1.03
C ASP A 17 -8.90 -17.40 0.04
N THR A 18 -7.77 -17.68 -0.63
CA THR A 18 -7.12 -16.73 -1.53
C THR A 18 -8.04 -16.27 -2.66
N GLY A 19 -8.83 -17.17 -3.25
CA GLY A 19 -9.69 -16.86 -4.39
C GLY A 19 -10.80 -15.89 -4.00
N SER A 20 -11.46 -16.14 -2.86
CA SER A 20 -12.49 -15.26 -2.31
C SER A 20 -11.93 -13.89 -1.94
N ILE A 21 -10.74 -13.82 -1.33
CA ILE A 21 -10.12 -12.55 -0.94
C ILE A 21 -9.77 -11.70 -2.17
N ILE A 22 -9.15 -12.28 -3.19
CA ILE A 22 -8.80 -11.57 -4.41
C ILE A 22 -10.06 -11.14 -5.18
N SER A 23 -11.08 -11.99 -5.26
CA SER A 23 -12.35 -11.65 -5.92
C SER A 23 -13.05 -10.48 -5.22
N HIS A 24 -13.09 -10.52 -3.88
CA HIS A 24 -13.59 -9.40 -3.09
C HIS A 24 -12.77 -8.13 -3.33
N ALA A 25 -11.43 -8.23 -3.40
CA ALA A 25 -10.58 -7.09 -3.70
C ALA A 25 -10.88 -6.48 -5.08
N PHE A 26 -11.15 -7.29 -6.11
CA PHE A 26 -11.59 -6.80 -7.42
C PHE A 26 -12.92 -6.05 -7.37
N GLU A 27 -13.92 -6.59 -6.68
CA GLU A 27 -15.22 -5.92 -6.55
C GLU A 27 -15.10 -4.60 -5.80
N MET A 28 -14.27 -4.57 -4.75
CA MET A 28 -13.99 -3.37 -4.00
C MET A 28 -13.22 -2.33 -4.82
N TYR A 29 -12.27 -2.77 -5.64
CA TYR A 29 -11.42 -1.88 -6.44
C TYR A 29 -12.22 -1.04 -7.42
N LYS A 30 -13.26 -1.62 -8.04
CA LYS A 30 -14.16 -0.91 -8.97
C LYS A 30 -14.77 0.35 -8.35
N GLY A 31 -15.09 0.31 -7.05
CA GLY A 31 -15.71 1.42 -6.33
C GLY A 31 -14.78 2.57 -5.96
N VAL A 32 -13.48 2.29 -5.84
CA VAL A 32 -12.47 3.26 -5.39
C VAL A 32 -11.43 3.59 -6.45
N PHE A 33 -11.57 3.04 -7.66
CA PHE A 33 -10.61 3.13 -8.76
C PHE A 33 -10.17 4.57 -9.06
N GLY A 34 -11.11 5.51 -9.14
CA GLY A 34 -10.79 6.92 -9.41
C GLY A 34 -9.88 7.52 -8.34
N TYR A 35 -10.13 7.22 -7.07
CA TYR A 35 -9.30 7.70 -5.95
C TYR A 35 -7.92 7.04 -5.93
N ALA A 36 -7.85 5.76 -6.28
CA ALA A 36 -6.60 5.04 -6.45
C ALA A 36 -5.72 5.68 -7.54
N VAL A 37 -6.30 6.05 -8.68
CA VAL A 37 -5.61 6.79 -9.75
C VAL A 37 -5.13 8.15 -9.26
N VAL A 38 -5.97 8.90 -8.52
CA VAL A 38 -5.56 10.19 -7.95
C VAL A 38 -4.35 10.04 -7.01
N ALA A 39 -4.36 9.04 -6.12
CA ALA A 39 -3.23 8.78 -5.22
C ALA A 39 -1.94 8.49 -6.01
N MET A 40 -2.04 7.76 -7.12
CA MET A 40 -0.89 7.51 -8.01
C MET A 40 -0.43 8.75 -8.75
N ILE A 41 -1.34 9.63 -9.18
CA ILE A 41 -0.96 10.92 -9.77
C ILE A 41 -0.18 11.76 -8.76
N VAL A 42 -0.61 11.80 -7.49
CA VAL A 42 0.13 12.49 -6.42
C VAL A 42 1.54 11.91 -6.26
N TYR A 43 1.68 10.58 -6.27
CA TYR A 43 2.99 9.91 -6.27
C TYR A 43 3.88 10.34 -7.44
N LEU A 44 3.35 10.31 -8.67
CA LEU A 44 4.10 10.65 -9.88
C LEU A 44 4.52 12.11 -9.92
N VAL A 45 3.60 13.03 -9.59
CA VAL A 45 3.88 14.47 -9.55
C VAL A 45 4.93 14.76 -8.48
N GLY A 46 4.81 14.18 -7.29
CA GLY A 46 5.80 14.35 -6.23
C GLY A 46 7.17 13.81 -6.62
N GLY A 47 7.23 12.63 -7.23
CA GLY A 47 8.48 12.07 -7.75
C GLY A 47 9.15 12.96 -8.81
N PHE A 48 8.36 13.48 -9.75
CA PHE A 48 8.86 14.41 -10.78
C PHE A 48 9.40 15.72 -10.18
N LEU A 49 8.71 16.28 -9.19
CA LEU A 49 9.16 17.48 -8.48
C LEU A 49 10.48 17.22 -7.74
N ILE A 50 10.62 16.07 -7.09
CA ILE A 50 11.86 15.70 -6.39
C ILE A 50 13.02 15.61 -7.39
N GLN A 51 12.87 14.93 -8.52
CA GLN A 51 13.91 14.87 -9.56
C GLN A 51 14.33 16.26 -10.03
N THR A 52 13.35 17.16 -10.23
CA THR A 52 13.60 18.54 -10.65
C THR A 52 14.37 19.34 -9.59
N ILE A 53 13.99 19.20 -8.31
CA ILE A 53 14.62 19.93 -7.19
C ILE A 53 16.02 19.42 -6.90
N THR A 54 16.25 18.11 -6.96
CA THR A 54 17.56 17.51 -6.63
C THR A 54 18.54 17.54 -7.80
N GLY A 55 18.09 17.95 -8.99
CA GLY A 55 18.90 17.94 -10.21
C GLY A 55 19.26 16.53 -10.69
N PHE A 56 18.63 15.50 -10.13
CA PHE A 56 18.89 14.10 -10.48
C PHE A 56 18.13 13.76 -11.77
N ASN A 57 18.88 13.56 -12.87
CA ASN A 57 18.31 13.18 -14.15
C ASN A 57 18.63 11.71 -14.46
N SER A 58 17.67 10.83 -14.18
CA SER A 58 17.82 9.39 -14.45
C SER A 58 17.98 9.05 -15.94
N ALA A 59 17.46 9.88 -16.84
CA ALA A 59 17.57 9.66 -18.28
C ALA A 59 18.98 9.95 -18.79
N ALA A 60 19.58 11.07 -18.34
CA ALA A 60 20.96 11.42 -18.68
C ALA A 60 21.96 10.37 -18.18
N ILE A 61 21.73 9.82 -16.99
CA ILE A 61 22.55 8.73 -16.44
C ILE A 61 22.44 7.46 -17.27
N MET A 62 21.22 7.08 -17.67
CA MET A 62 21.03 5.90 -18.50
C MET A 62 21.73 6.06 -19.85
N GLU A 63 21.68 7.26 -20.43
CA GLU A 63 22.41 7.60 -21.66
C GLU A 63 23.93 7.57 -21.47
N GLU A 64 24.46 8.06 -20.35
CA GLU A 64 25.88 8.00 -20.00
C GLU A 64 26.37 6.55 -19.81
N VAL A 65 25.59 5.71 -19.13
CA VAL A 65 25.91 4.28 -18.93
C VAL A 65 25.84 3.52 -20.26
N GLN A 66 24.83 3.80 -21.08
CA GLN A 66 24.69 3.17 -22.40
C GLN A 66 25.81 3.58 -23.36
N SER A 67 26.20 4.85 -23.35
CA SER A 67 27.24 5.39 -24.24
C SER A 67 28.65 5.02 -23.80
N SER A 68 28.92 4.96 -22.49
CA SER A 68 30.21 4.51 -21.95
C SER A 68 30.42 2.99 -22.06
N GLY A 69 29.33 2.21 -22.09
CA GLY A 69 29.38 0.74 -22.11
C GLY A 69 29.84 0.11 -20.79
N ASP A 70 30.09 0.92 -19.74
CA ASP A 70 30.61 0.48 -18.45
C ASP A 70 29.50 0.26 -17.42
N TYR A 71 28.69 -0.78 -17.67
CA TYR A 71 27.59 -1.17 -16.80
C TYR A 71 28.05 -1.72 -15.44
N ALA A 72 29.30 -2.19 -15.36
CA ALA A 72 29.82 -2.88 -14.18
C ALA A 72 30.46 -1.92 -13.17
N ASN A 73 31.11 -0.85 -13.62
CA ASN A 73 31.82 0.08 -12.74
C ASN A 73 31.10 1.42 -12.54
N PHE A 74 29.87 1.58 -13.03
CA PHE A 74 29.12 2.82 -12.82
C PHE A 74 28.85 3.09 -11.33
N ARG A 75 29.39 4.21 -10.82
CA ARG A 75 29.33 4.57 -9.39
C ARG A 75 28.11 5.45 -9.12
N TYR A 76 26.94 4.83 -8.97
CA TYR A 76 25.67 5.52 -8.66
C TYR A 76 25.75 6.53 -7.51
N TRP A 77 26.55 6.24 -6.49
CA TRP A 77 26.74 7.10 -5.32
C TRP A 77 27.49 8.40 -5.61
N GLU A 78 28.29 8.44 -6.68
CA GLU A 78 29.06 9.62 -7.08
C GLU A 78 28.30 10.51 -8.05
N THR A 79 27.15 10.06 -8.53
CA THR A 79 26.32 10.83 -9.43
C THR A 79 25.76 12.07 -8.73
N PRO A 80 25.94 13.28 -9.31
CA PRO A 80 25.40 14.51 -8.74
C PRO A 80 23.89 14.41 -8.47
N GLY A 81 23.48 14.84 -7.28
CA GLY A 81 22.07 14.85 -6.88
C GLY A 81 21.48 13.49 -6.47
N PHE A 82 22.18 12.36 -6.66
CA PHE A 82 21.64 11.03 -6.33
C PHE A 82 21.38 10.85 -4.83
N SER A 83 22.32 11.23 -3.97
CA SER A 83 22.14 11.13 -2.52
C SER A 83 20.94 11.96 -2.04
N MET A 84 20.81 13.19 -2.54
CA MET A 84 19.68 14.08 -2.22
C MET A 84 18.36 13.51 -2.74
N TYR A 85 18.35 12.96 -3.97
CA TYR A 85 17.21 12.28 -4.56
C TYR A 85 16.76 11.10 -3.71
N MET A 86 17.67 10.24 -3.27
CA MET A 86 17.38 9.08 -2.43
C MET A 86 16.75 9.50 -1.09
N THR A 87 17.33 10.51 -0.42
CA THR A 87 16.80 11.02 0.85
C THR A 87 15.40 11.62 0.67
N PHE A 88 15.21 12.49 -0.32
CA PHE A 88 13.94 13.18 -0.54
C PHE A 88 12.85 12.22 -1.00
N SER A 89 13.19 11.26 -1.87
CA SER A 89 12.25 10.22 -2.32
C SER A 89 11.82 9.31 -1.17
N SER A 90 12.76 8.93 -0.29
CA SER A 90 12.45 8.10 0.88
C SER A 90 11.53 8.84 1.87
N LEU A 91 11.82 10.11 2.15
CA LEU A 91 10.97 10.96 2.99
C LEU A 91 9.59 11.17 2.36
N PHE A 92 9.54 11.41 1.06
CA PHE A 92 8.28 11.57 0.33
C PHE A 92 7.43 10.31 0.39
N LEU A 93 8.01 9.13 0.16
CA LEU A 93 7.28 7.85 0.24
C LEU A 93 6.75 7.59 1.66
N LEU A 94 7.56 7.88 2.68
CA LEU A 94 7.16 7.79 4.08
C LEU A 94 5.96 8.72 4.36
N LEU A 95 6.01 9.98 3.91
CA LEU A 95 4.92 10.94 4.06
C LEU A 95 3.72 10.65 3.18
N LEU A 96 3.86 9.86 2.12
CA LEU A 96 2.78 9.43 1.23
C LEU A 96 2.04 8.19 1.76
N THR A 97 2.66 7.42 2.66
CA THR A 97 2.06 6.21 3.24
C THR A 97 0.66 6.47 3.84
N PRO A 98 0.43 7.54 4.63
CA PRO A 98 -0.91 7.82 5.16
C PRO A 98 -1.98 8.08 4.08
N LEU A 99 -1.60 8.57 2.90
CA LEU A 99 -2.49 8.70 1.74
C LEU A 99 -2.95 7.32 1.24
N TYR A 100 -2.02 6.37 1.13
CA TYR A 100 -2.34 4.99 0.74
C TYR A 100 -3.19 4.27 1.79
N VAL A 101 -2.93 4.52 3.07
CA VAL A 101 -3.81 4.04 4.15
C VAL A 101 -5.22 4.65 4.02
N GLY A 102 -5.36 5.88 3.52
CA GLY A 102 -6.66 6.46 3.22
C GLY A 102 -7.43 5.76 2.11
N LEU A 103 -6.75 5.16 1.12
CA LEU A 103 -7.42 4.28 0.15
C LEU A 103 -8.07 3.08 0.86
N ILE A 104 -7.39 2.47 1.84
CA ILE A 104 -7.92 1.34 2.63
C ILE A 104 -9.20 1.76 3.37
N TYR A 105 -9.24 2.97 3.92
CA TYR A 105 -10.44 3.51 4.57
C TYR A 105 -11.60 3.72 3.58
N MET A 106 -11.33 4.30 2.41
CA MET A 106 -12.36 4.52 1.39
C MET A 106 -12.93 3.20 0.87
N VAL A 107 -12.10 2.16 0.76
CA VAL A 107 -12.57 0.81 0.44
C VAL A 107 -13.56 0.32 1.49
N ASN A 108 -13.30 0.59 2.77
CA ASN A 108 -14.25 0.24 3.82
C ASN A 108 -15.59 0.97 3.65
N LYS A 109 -15.57 2.27 3.38
CA LYS A 109 -16.79 3.04 3.13
C LYS A 109 -17.55 2.49 1.92
N TYR A 110 -16.84 2.18 0.84
CA TYR A 110 -17.44 1.54 -0.34
C TYR A 110 -18.09 0.19 -0.02
N ASN A 111 -17.38 -0.67 0.71
CA ASN A 111 -17.87 -1.99 1.09
C ASN A 111 -19.17 -1.85 1.90
N THR A 112 -19.14 -0.99 2.90
CA THR A 112 -20.26 -0.74 3.82
C THR A 112 -21.35 0.18 3.28
N LYS A 113 -21.30 0.54 1.99
CA LYS A 113 -22.28 1.42 1.32
C LYS A 113 -22.40 2.81 1.94
N SER A 114 -21.35 3.25 2.62
CA SER A 114 -21.23 4.61 3.12
C SER A 114 -20.76 5.57 2.02
N PRO A 115 -21.21 6.83 2.01
CA PRO A 115 -20.76 7.81 1.02
C PRO A 115 -19.25 8.06 1.15
N ILE A 116 -18.55 8.07 0.02
CA ILE A 116 -17.10 8.33 -0.06
C ILE A 116 -16.90 9.80 -0.40
N GLU A 117 -16.10 10.48 0.40
CA GLU A 117 -15.69 11.86 0.21
C GLU A 117 -14.21 11.92 -0.13
N PHE A 118 -13.80 12.90 -0.93
CA PHE A 118 -12.39 13.07 -1.28
C PHE A 118 -11.48 13.28 -0.06
N SER A 119 -11.99 13.92 1.00
CA SER A 119 -11.28 14.10 2.26
C SER A 119 -10.94 12.80 2.99
N ASP A 120 -11.66 11.70 2.70
CA ASP A 120 -11.40 10.39 3.29
C ASP A 120 -10.02 9.84 2.88
N LEU A 121 -9.49 10.26 1.73
CA LEU A 121 -8.13 9.91 1.28
C LEU A 121 -7.05 10.41 2.26
N PHE A 122 -7.34 11.47 3.02
CA PHE A 122 -6.41 12.07 3.97
C PHE A 122 -6.61 11.60 5.42
N ILE A 123 -7.45 10.59 5.65
CA ILE A 123 -7.74 10.04 6.98
C ILE A 123 -6.48 9.61 7.74
N GLY A 124 -5.50 8.99 7.07
CA GLY A 124 -4.26 8.54 7.72
C GLY A 124 -3.40 9.69 8.26
N TYR A 125 -3.59 10.92 7.76
CA TYR A 125 -2.94 12.10 8.32
C TYR A 125 -3.64 12.63 9.57
N ARG A 126 -4.94 12.34 9.72
CA ARG A 126 -5.74 12.79 10.85
C ARG A 126 -5.78 11.76 11.97
N GLN A 127 -5.75 10.48 11.63
CA GLN A 127 -5.87 9.37 12.56
C GLN A 127 -4.62 8.51 12.53
N ASN A 128 -4.07 8.27 13.71
CA ASN A 128 -2.95 7.37 13.95
C ASN A 128 -1.69 7.64 13.10
N PHE A 129 -1.50 8.90 12.68
CA PHE A 129 -0.44 9.33 11.75
C PHE A 129 0.95 8.86 12.17
N VAL A 130 1.33 9.10 13.43
CA VAL A 130 2.66 8.75 13.95
C VAL A 130 2.91 7.24 13.89
N ASN A 131 1.93 6.41 14.26
CA ASN A 131 2.10 4.95 14.20
C ASN A 131 2.10 4.44 12.77
N ILE A 132 1.36 5.07 11.85
CA ILE A 132 1.45 4.76 10.40
C ILE A 132 2.87 5.03 9.91
N LEU A 133 3.48 6.16 10.28
CA LEU A 133 4.85 6.47 9.90
C LEU A 133 5.86 5.49 10.50
N ILE A 134 5.76 5.18 11.80
CA ILE A 134 6.65 4.21 12.46
C ILE A 134 6.53 2.83 11.80
N TYR A 135 5.30 2.37 11.54
CA TYR A 135 5.08 1.10 10.86
C TYR A 135 5.65 1.11 9.44
N SER A 136 5.46 2.20 8.68
CA SER A 136 6.00 2.34 7.33
C SER A 136 7.53 2.29 7.32
N LEU A 137 8.18 2.86 8.33
CA LEU A 137 9.62 2.81 8.51
C LEU A 137 10.09 1.39 8.81
N ILE A 138 9.42 0.68 9.74
CA ILE A 138 9.74 -0.71 10.07
C ILE A 138 9.56 -1.60 8.82
N ALA A 139 8.41 -1.51 8.17
CA ALA A 139 8.10 -2.25 6.95
C ALA A 139 9.08 -1.92 5.82
N GLY A 140 9.48 -0.65 5.67
CA GLY A 140 10.45 -0.20 4.68
C GLY A 140 11.85 -0.75 4.93
N ILE A 141 12.32 -0.77 6.18
CA ILE A 141 13.62 -1.37 6.54
C ILE A 141 13.61 -2.88 6.28
N VAL A 142 12.57 -3.58 6.75
CA VAL A 142 12.42 -5.03 6.52
C VAL A 142 12.39 -5.34 5.03
N SER A 143 11.60 -4.58 4.25
CA SER A 143 11.53 -4.73 2.80
C SER A 143 12.88 -4.50 2.14
N SER A 144 13.60 -3.43 2.51
CA SER A 144 14.92 -3.11 1.93
C SER A 144 15.95 -4.19 2.21
N ILE A 145 15.97 -4.74 3.43
CA ILE A 145 16.87 -5.85 3.79
C ILE A 145 16.55 -7.07 2.95
N THR A 146 15.29 -7.49 2.90
CA THR A 146 14.90 -8.69 2.12
C THR A 146 15.11 -8.55 0.62
N MET A 147 14.95 -7.33 0.08
CA MET A 147 15.24 -7.01 -1.32
C MET A 147 16.73 -7.20 -1.65
N THR A 148 17.61 -6.85 -0.71
CA THR A 148 19.08 -7.01 -0.83
C THR A 148 19.47 -8.48 -0.96
N PHE A 149 18.72 -9.40 -0.36
CA PHE A 149 18.95 -10.86 -0.44
C PHE A 149 18.30 -11.52 -1.68
N CYS A 150 18.40 -10.90 -2.86
CA CYS A 150 17.95 -11.46 -4.15
C CYS A 150 16.43 -11.55 -4.33
N LEU A 151 15.65 -10.61 -3.75
CA LEU A 151 14.18 -10.48 -3.90
C LEU A 151 13.33 -11.63 -3.33
N LEU A 152 13.79 -12.87 -3.42
CA LEU A 152 13.06 -14.06 -3.01
C LEU A 152 12.62 -13.97 -1.54
N PRO A 153 13.46 -13.55 -0.58
CA PRO A 153 13.05 -13.41 0.81
C PRO A 153 11.93 -12.37 1.03
N PHE A 154 11.81 -11.37 0.17
CA PHE A 154 10.75 -10.35 0.29
C PHE A 154 9.37 -11.01 0.20
N PHE A 155 9.18 -11.94 -0.73
CA PHE A 155 7.91 -12.64 -0.90
C PHE A 155 7.53 -13.50 0.31
N PHE A 156 8.51 -14.06 1.03
CA PHE A 156 8.24 -14.87 2.23
C PHE A 156 8.00 -14.03 3.48
N VAL A 157 8.51 -12.80 3.54
CA VAL A 157 8.35 -11.90 4.68
C VAL A 157 7.14 -10.98 4.55
N TYR A 158 6.80 -10.56 3.33
CA TYR A 158 5.65 -9.70 3.04
C TYR A 158 4.31 -10.14 3.65
N PRO A 159 3.96 -11.45 3.73
CA PRO A 159 2.74 -11.93 4.36
C PRO A 159 2.53 -11.41 5.78
N PHE A 160 3.60 -11.28 6.57
CA PHE A 160 3.53 -10.79 7.95
C PHE A 160 3.21 -9.29 8.05
N LEU A 161 3.38 -8.54 6.96
CA LEU A 161 3.10 -7.11 6.89
C LEU A 161 1.75 -6.79 6.22
N LEU A 162 1.13 -7.79 5.57
CA LEU A 162 0.00 -7.60 4.66
C LEU A 162 -1.24 -6.93 5.29
N ILE A 163 -1.52 -7.15 6.58
CA ILE A 163 -2.71 -6.57 7.24
C ILE A 163 -2.37 -5.51 8.29
N GLY A 164 -1.10 -5.11 8.41
CA GLY A 164 -0.68 -4.16 9.44
C GLY A 164 -1.29 -2.77 9.27
N TYR A 165 -1.35 -2.23 8.04
CA TYR A 165 -1.99 -0.93 7.79
C TYR A 165 -3.50 -0.92 8.11
N PRO A 166 -4.31 -1.92 7.67
CA PRO A 166 -5.70 -2.04 8.13
C PRO A 166 -5.84 -2.10 9.66
N ILE A 167 -5.01 -2.88 10.36
CA ILE A 167 -5.06 -2.98 11.84
C ILE A 167 -4.77 -1.61 12.47
N LEU A 168 -3.73 -0.93 12.02
CA LEU A 168 -3.37 0.41 12.50
C LEU A 168 -4.51 1.41 12.36
N LEU A 169 -5.14 1.42 11.20
CA LEU A 169 -6.18 2.38 10.87
C LEU A 169 -7.47 2.09 11.64
N PHE A 170 -7.99 0.87 11.53
CA PHE A 170 -9.33 0.55 12.02
C PHE A 170 -9.38 0.24 13.52
N GLU A 171 -8.28 -0.22 14.10
CA GLU A 171 -8.20 -0.53 15.53
C GLU A 171 -7.49 0.56 16.32
N ASN A 172 -6.97 1.59 15.65
CA ASN A 172 -6.16 2.65 16.25
C ASN A 172 -5.01 2.09 17.11
N ALA A 173 -4.43 0.95 16.67
CA ALA A 173 -3.40 0.23 17.38
C ALA A 173 -2.03 0.94 17.27
N SER A 174 -1.10 0.64 18.18
CA SER A 174 0.28 1.09 18.01
C SER A 174 0.97 0.35 16.85
N ALA A 175 2.06 0.91 16.33
CA ALA A 175 2.85 0.27 15.27
C ALA A 175 3.31 -1.15 15.63
N MET A 176 3.73 -1.35 16.88
CA MET A 176 4.20 -2.64 17.37
C MET A 176 3.03 -3.62 17.58
N ASP A 177 1.90 -3.15 18.11
CA ASP A 177 0.72 -4.01 18.30
C ASP A 177 0.17 -4.49 16.95
N ALA A 178 0.10 -3.58 15.96
CA ALA A 178 -0.33 -3.94 14.61
C ALA A 178 0.62 -4.92 13.93
N LEU A 179 1.93 -4.74 14.10
CA LEU A 179 2.94 -5.68 13.60
C LEU A 179 2.79 -7.05 14.25
N ASN A 180 2.71 -7.11 15.59
CA ASN A 180 2.57 -8.35 16.33
C ASN A 180 1.26 -9.08 15.98
N LYS A 181 0.15 -8.34 15.87
CA LYS A 181 -1.15 -8.91 15.50
C LYS A 181 -1.14 -9.43 14.06
N SER A 182 -0.61 -8.65 13.12
CA SER A 182 -0.43 -9.07 11.73
C SER A 182 0.44 -10.32 11.64
N PHE A 183 1.54 -10.36 12.39
CA PHE A 183 2.45 -11.51 12.43
C PHE A 183 1.76 -12.77 12.96
N THR A 184 1.03 -12.68 14.07
CA THR A 184 0.32 -13.82 14.68
C THR A 184 -0.72 -14.39 13.71
N ILE A 185 -1.58 -13.54 13.14
CA ILE A 185 -2.63 -13.97 12.22
C ILE A 185 -2.03 -14.58 10.94
N ALA A 186 -1.02 -13.92 10.37
CA ALA A 186 -0.35 -14.39 9.16
C ALA A 186 0.39 -15.70 9.41
N LYS A 187 1.02 -15.89 10.57
CA LYS A 187 1.72 -17.13 10.92
C LYS A 187 0.76 -18.31 11.00
N GLU A 188 -0.42 -18.13 11.59
CA GLU A 188 -1.44 -19.19 11.68
C GLU A 188 -2.06 -19.55 10.32
N ASN A 189 -2.05 -18.61 9.37
CA ASN A 189 -2.72 -18.74 8.08
C ASN A 189 -1.76 -18.48 6.89
N TYR A 190 -0.50 -18.86 7.07
CA TYR A 190 0.61 -18.39 6.23
C TYR A 190 0.41 -18.70 4.75
N GLY A 191 -0.08 -19.90 4.40
CA GLY A 191 -0.31 -20.27 3.01
C GLY A 191 -1.30 -19.35 2.29
N VAL A 192 -2.38 -18.94 2.98
CA VAL A 192 -3.37 -18.02 2.41
C VAL A 192 -2.79 -16.61 2.28
N PHE A 193 -2.09 -16.12 3.30
CA PHE A 193 -1.45 -14.80 3.25
C PHE A 193 -0.35 -14.71 2.18
N LEU A 194 0.44 -15.77 2.04
CA LEU A 194 1.50 -15.88 1.02
C LEU A 194 0.90 -15.83 -0.39
N LEU A 195 -0.07 -16.70 -0.68
CA LEU A 195 -0.69 -16.73 -2.01
C LEU A 195 -1.48 -15.45 -2.31
N THR A 196 -2.18 -14.90 -1.32
CA THR A 196 -2.94 -13.66 -1.47
C THR A 196 -2.02 -12.46 -1.70
N GLY A 197 -0.95 -12.32 -0.91
CA GLY A 197 0.04 -11.27 -1.09
C GLY A 197 0.75 -11.39 -2.44
N PHE A 198 1.14 -12.61 -2.83
CA PHE A 198 1.79 -12.88 -4.10
C PHE A 198 0.90 -12.56 -5.31
N LEU A 199 -0.34 -13.06 -5.34
CA LEU A 199 -1.29 -12.74 -6.41
C LEU A 199 -1.64 -11.25 -6.43
N GLY A 200 -1.83 -10.63 -5.27
CA GLY A 200 -2.05 -9.19 -5.16
C GLY A 200 -0.91 -8.38 -5.76
N MET A 201 0.35 -8.77 -5.52
CA MET A 201 1.53 -8.14 -6.11
C MET A 201 1.61 -8.36 -7.62
N LEU A 202 1.34 -9.59 -8.11
CA LEU A 202 1.32 -9.87 -9.55
C LEU A 202 0.27 -9.04 -10.29
N ILE A 203 -0.94 -8.93 -9.74
CA ILE A 203 -2.00 -8.09 -10.31
C ILE A 203 -1.59 -6.62 -10.27
N SER A 204 -0.99 -6.17 -9.16
CA SER A 204 -0.52 -4.80 -9.02
C SER A 204 0.59 -4.45 -10.02
N ALA A 205 1.42 -5.43 -10.37
CA ALA A 205 2.48 -5.30 -11.37
C ALA A 205 2.02 -5.60 -12.82
N ALA A 206 0.82 -6.15 -13.03
CA ALA A 206 0.32 -6.50 -14.37
C ALA A 206 0.24 -5.29 -15.31
N GLY A 207 0.08 -4.09 -14.76
CA GLY A 207 0.12 -2.84 -15.49
C GLY A 207 1.43 -2.56 -16.23
N VAL A 208 2.55 -3.21 -15.86
CA VAL A 208 3.82 -3.13 -16.61
C VAL A 208 3.63 -3.65 -18.04
N ILE A 209 2.89 -4.75 -18.18
CA ILE A 209 2.59 -5.39 -19.47
C ILE A 209 1.67 -4.48 -20.32
N LEU A 210 0.81 -3.70 -19.67
CA LEU A 210 -0.12 -2.75 -20.29
C LEU A 210 0.52 -1.36 -20.49
N CYS A 211 1.68 -1.35 -21.17
CA CYS A 211 2.35 -0.12 -21.64
C CYS A 211 2.86 0.84 -20.54
N PHE A 212 3.25 0.35 -19.36
CA PHE A 212 3.69 1.12 -18.18
C PHE A 212 2.65 2.08 -17.58
N PHE A 213 1.79 2.72 -18.39
CA PHE A 213 0.63 3.48 -17.92
C PHE A 213 -0.35 2.61 -17.14
N GLY A 214 -0.44 1.31 -17.47
CA GLY A 214 -1.22 0.37 -16.70
C GLY A 214 -0.80 0.30 -15.23
N ILE A 215 0.46 0.60 -14.87
CA ILE A 215 0.94 0.57 -13.48
C ILE A 215 0.19 1.59 -12.62
N ILE A 216 -0.15 2.75 -13.18
CA ILE A 216 -0.94 3.78 -12.49
C ILE A 216 -2.31 3.19 -12.10
N LEU A 217 -2.84 2.30 -12.93
CA LEU A 217 -4.15 1.70 -12.77
C LEU A 217 -4.13 0.43 -11.92
N THR A 218 -2.99 -0.25 -11.79
CA THR A 218 -2.91 -1.54 -11.09
C THR A 218 -2.15 -1.46 -9.78
N ALA A 219 -1.16 -0.58 -9.63
CA ALA A 219 -0.31 -0.53 -8.43
C ALA A 219 -1.09 -0.35 -7.12
N PRO A 220 -2.16 0.48 -7.04
CA PRO A 220 -2.93 0.63 -5.81
C PRO A 220 -3.71 -0.63 -5.41
N PHE A 221 -3.89 -1.60 -6.32
CA PHE A 221 -4.69 -2.80 -6.08
C PHE A 221 -4.26 -3.54 -4.80
N ILE A 222 -2.96 -3.56 -4.51
CA ILE A 222 -2.43 -4.19 -3.30
C ILE A 222 -3.06 -3.64 -2.01
N MET A 223 -3.38 -2.34 -1.94
CA MET A 223 -4.01 -1.74 -0.75
C MET A 223 -5.42 -2.30 -0.51
N ILE A 224 -6.13 -2.62 -1.59
CA ILE A 224 -7.46 -3.21 -1.56
C ILE A 224 -7.38 -4.70 -1.18
N VAL A 225 -6.31 -5.38 -1.58
CA VAL A 225 -6.00 -6.73 -1.10
C VAL A 225 -5.75 -6.69 0.41
N MET A 226 -4.95 -5.75 0.93
CA MET A 226 -4.73 -5.59 2.38
C MET A 226 -6.06 -5.45 3.14
N TYR A 227 -6.97 -4.59 2.66
CA TYR A 227 -8.32 -4.44 3.23
C TYR A 227 -9.12 -5.75 3.21
N SER A 228 -9.13 -6.43 2.06
CA SER A 228 -9.93 -7.64 1.87
C SER A 228 -9.41 -8.80 2.73
N THR A 229 -8.08 -8.95 2.84
CA THR A 229 -7.45 -9.90 3.74
C THR A 229 -7.77 -9.57 5.20
N TYR A 230 -7.71 -8.30 5.59
CA TYR A 230 -8.12 -7.88 6.93
C TYR A 230 -9.56 -8.29 7.24
N CYS A 231 -10.50 -8.04 6.32
CA CYS A 231 -11.90 -8.41 6.50
C CYS A 231 -12.08 -9.93 6.67
N ALA A 232 -11.36 -10.76 5.90
CA ALA A 232 -11.46 -12.22 6.01
C ALA A 232 -11.04 -12.76 7.39
N PHE A 233 -10.01 -12.17 7.99
CA PHE A 233 -9.39 -12.73 9.21
C PHE A 233 -9.78 -12.01 10.50
N VAL A 234 -10.01 -10.70 10.46
CA VAL A 234 -10.37 -9.89 11.62
C VAL A 234 -11.86 -9.53 11.65
N GLY A 235 -12.52 -9.55 10.49
CA GLY A 235 -13.92 -9.17 10.35
C GLY A 235 -14.11 -7.72 9.91
N LYS A 236 -15.38 -7.27 9.87
CA LYS A 236 -15.73 -5.92 9.40
C LYS A 236 -15.19 -4.86 10.37
N PRO A 237 -14.39 -3.89 9.89
CA PRO A 237 -13.97 -2.80 10.76
C PRO A 237 -15.16 -1.91 11.11
N ARG A 238 -15.15 -1.37 12.35
CA ARG A 238 -16.17 -0.39 12.78
C ARG A 238 -15.97 0.91 12.00
N GLN A 239 -17.08 1.58 11.67
CA GLN A 239 -17.02 2.92 11.09
C GLN A 239 -16.33 3.87 12.07
N ILE A 240 -15.30 4.58 11.60
CA ILE A 240 -14.68 5.65 12.35
C ILE A 240 -15.69 6.82 12.32
N MET A 241 -16.46 6.99 13.39
CA MET A 241 -17.38 8.11 13.54
C MET A 241 -16.61 9.34 14.01
N PHE A 242 -16.57 10.38 13.18
CA PHE A 242 -16.11 11.69 13.60
C PHE A 242 -17.24 12.41 14.33
N THR A 243 -17.08 12.60 15.64
CA THR A 243 -17.83 13.65 16.33
C THR A 243 -17.28 14.98 15.80
N LYS A 244 -18.11 15.74 15.10
CA LYS A 244 -17.79 17.11 14.63
C LYS A 244 -17.45 18.02 15.80
#